data_AF-A0A7C5LCD1-F1
#
_entry.id   AF-A0A7C5LCD1-F1
#
_cell.length_a   1.000
_cell.length_b   1.000
_cell.length_c   1.000
_cell.angle_alpha   90.00
_cell.angle_beta   90.00
_cell.angle_gamma   90.00
#
_symmetry.space_group_name_H-M   'P 1'
#
loop_
_entity.id
_entity.type
_entity.pdbx_description
1 polymer ?
#
loop_
_entity_poly.entity_id
_entity_poly.type
_entity_poly.pdbx_seq_one_letter_code
_entity_poly.pdbx_strand_id
1 'polypeptide(L)'
;MARRKRNSISNGSEDNLIAGNQNPTASQGERQSIYFPKDIADEIKAEALRQDRSISWIMQKAWKIAKPKMKQLPSANELESEFTPPRKERK
;
A
#
# COMPACT_ATOMS: atom_id res chain seq x y z
N MET A 1 -32.31 -65.07 -1.19
CA MET A 1 -33.19 -64.26 -0.31
C MET A 1 -32.32 -63.42 0.63
N ALA A 2 -32.87 -62.27 1.07
CA ALA A 2 -32.44 -61.40 2.17
C ALA A 2 -31.37 -60.30 1.90
N ARG A 3 -31.94 -59.12 1.59
CA ARG A 3 -31.42 -57.75 1.78
C ARG A 3 -31.13 -57.49 3.26
N ARG A 4 -29.93 -56.98 3.61
CA ARG A 4 -29.73 -56.14 4.81
C ARG A 4 -28.78 -54.99 4.50
N LYS A 5 -29.36 -53.79 4.46
CA LYS A 5 -28.66 -52.50 4.60
C LYS A 5 -27.82 -52.53 5.87
N ARG A 6 -26.56 -52.12 5.79
CA ARG A 6 -25.80 -51.61 6.93
C ARG A 6 -25.23 -50.25 6.53
N ASN A 7 -25.92 -49.21 6.97
CA ASN A 7 -25.45 -47.83 6.95
C ASN A 7 -24.78 -47.61 8.32
N SER A 8 -23.55 -47.11 8.35
CA SER A 8 -23.08 -46.06 9.30
C SER A 8 -21.55 -46.11 9.52
N ILE A 9 -20.97 -44.92 9.29
CA ILE A 9 -19.82 -44.32 9.98
C ILE A 9 -18.46 -45.01 9.77
N SER A 10 -17.76 -44.60 8.72
CA SER A 10 -16.29 -44.52 8.75
C SER A 10 -15.89 -43.09 9.14
N ASN A 11 -15.57 -42.89 10.41
CA ASN A 11 -14.76 -41.75 10.84
C ASN A 11 -13.37 -41.95 10.24
N GLY A 12 -13.09 -41.27 9.12
CA GLY A 12 -11.74 -41.11 8.58
C GLY A 12 -11.01 -40.07 9.41
N SER A 13 -10.24 -40.54 10.39
CA SER A 13 -9.14 -39.81 10.99
C SER A 13 -7.97 -39.75 10.00
N GLU A 14 -7.23 -38.62 10.05
CA GLU A 14 -5.91 -38.40 9.41
C GLU A 14 -6.05 -38.15 7.88
N ASP A 15 -5.99 -36.93 7.37
CA ASP A 15 -4.76 -36.15 7.23
C ASP A 15 -5.02 -34.64 7.38
N ASN A 16 -4.79 -34.15 8.59
CA ASN A 16 -4.70 -32.73 8.89
C ASN A 16 -3.23 -32.31 8.69
N LEU A 17 -2.82 -32.16 7.44
CA LEU A 17 -1.47 -31.72 7.07
C LEU A 17 -1.53 -30.55 6.08
N ILE A 18 -1.49 -29.36 6.68
CA ILE A 18 -0.73 -28.18 6.23
C ILE A 18 -0.76 -27.90 4.71
N ALA A 19 -1.82 -27.26 4.26
CA ALA A 19 -1.71 -26.26 3.20
C ALA A 19 -2.02 -24.90 3.85
N GLY A 20 -1.05 -24.39 4.61
CA GLY A 20 -1.03 -22.99 4.98
C GLY A 20 -1.05 -22.17 3.71
N ASN A 21 -2.21 -21.61 3.38
CA ASN A 21 -2.37 -20.60 2.35
C ASN A 21 -1.72 -19.30 2.83
N GLN A 22 -0.40 -19.33 2.99
CA GLN A 22 0.41 -18.13 2.97
C GLN A 22 0.69 -17.84 1.50
N ASN A 23 -0.31 -17.28 0.82
CA ASN A 23 0.01 -16.33 -0.22
C ASN A 23 0.87 -15.27 0.48
N PRO A 24 2.17 -15.13 0.18
CA PRO A 24 2.90 -13.95 0.65
C PRO A 24 2.06 -12.79 0.15
N THR A 25 1.57 -11.95 1.06
CA THR A 25 0.78 -10.78 0.71
C THR A 25 1.66 -9.94 -0.21
N ALA A 26 1.51 -10.14 -1.52
CA ALA A 26 2.12 -9.29 -2.52
C ALA A 26 1.76 -7.89 -2.07
N SER A 27 2.76 -7.03 -1.84
CA SER A 27 2.51 -5.66 -1.42
C SER A 27 1.69 -4.99 -2.53
N GLN A 28 0.36 -5.06 -2.40
CA GLN A 28 -0.55 -4.51 -3.39
C GLN A 28 -0.40 -3.00 -3.26
N GLY A 29 -0.04 -2.36 -4.37
CA GLY A 29 0.06 -0.91 -4.40
C GLY A 29 -1.32 -0.29 -4.19
N GLU A 30 -1.43 0.65 -3.27
CA GLU A 30 -2.65 1.41 -3.03
C GLU A 30 -2.72 2.62 -3.99
N ARG A 31 -3.90 2.88 -4.58
CA ARG A 31 -4.08 4.05 -5.45
C ARG A 31 -4.40 5.27 -4.60
N GLN A 32 -3.51 6.25 -4.59
CA GLN A 32 -3.66 7.47 -3.80
C GLN A 32 -3.65 8.69 -4.71
N SER A 33 -4.61 9.59 -4.51
CA SER A 33 -4.64 10.90 -5.17
C SER A 33 -4.00 11.93 -4.25
N ILE A 34 -2.88 12.51 -4.66
CA ILE A 34 -2.18 13.57 -3.91
C ILE A 34 -1.98 14.78 -4.83
N TYR A 35 -2.01 15.97 -4.23
CA TYR A 35 -1.85 17.21 -4.97
C TYR A 35 -0.38 17.61 -5.04
N PHE A 36 0.11 17.84 -6.26
CA PHE A 36 1.41 18.44 -6.52
C PHE A 36 1.22 19.83 -7.16
N PRO A 37 2.07 20.79 -6.81
CA PRO A 37 2.28 21.99 -7.63
C PRO A 37 2.57 21.61 -9.09
N LYS A 38 2.13 22.44 -10.05
CA LYS A 38 2.20 22.13 -11.49
C LYS A 38 3.64 21.93 -11.97
N ASP A 39 4.53 22.82 -11.54
CA ASP A 39 5.96 22.78 -11.78
C ASP A 39 6.57 21.45 -11.34
N ILE A 40 6.35 21.06 -10.09
CA ILE A 40 6.87 19.79 -9.54
C ILE A 40 6.27 18.57 -10.26
N ALA A 41 4.97 18.61 -10.58
CA ALA A 41 4.32 17.52 -11.31
C ALA A 41 4.91 17.34 -12.72
N ASP A 42 5.22 18.43 -13.42
CA ASP A 42 5.80 18.41 -14.75
C ASP A 42 7.26 17.90 -14.72
N GLU A 43 8.04 18.29 -13.71
CA GLU A 43 9.40 17.76 -13.48
C GLU A 43 9.39 16.24 -13.25
N ILE A 44 8.52 15.74 -12.37
CA ILE A 44 8.42 14.31 -12.08
C ILE A 44 8.01 13.52 -13.33
N LYS A 45 7.09 14.05 -14.14
CA LYS A 45 6.69 13.43 -15.41
C LYS A 45 7.85 13.39 -16.41
N ALA A 46 8.59 14.48 -16.56
CA ALA A 46 9.75 14.52 -17.44
C ALA A 46 10.81 13.48 -17.03
N GLU A 47 11.06 13.33 -15.73
CA GLU A 47 12.03 12.37 -15.22
C GLU A 47 11.57 10.91 -15.36
N ALA A 48 10.26 10.67 -15.20
CA ALA A 48 9.65 9.38 -15.49
C ALA A 48 9.81 8.97 -16.95
N LEU A 49 9.57 9.91 -17.89
CA LEU A 49 9.79 9.71 -19.33
C LEU A 49 11.26 9.47 -19.66
N ARG A 50 12.17 10.24 -19.04
CA ARG A 50 13.62 10.13 -19.27
C ARG A 50 14.18 8.76 -18.87
N GLN A 51 13.65 8.16 -17.80
CA GLN A 51 14.10 6.87 -17.26
C GLN A 51 13.30 5.67 -17.77
N ASP A 52 12.24 5.90 -18.55
CA ASP A 52 11.27 4.88 -18.97
C ASP A 52 10.66 4.12 -17.79
N ARG A 53 10.23 4.89 -16.77
CA ARG A 53 9.64 4.37 -15.53
C ARG A 53 8.33 5.07 -15.20
N SER A 54 7.50 4.42 -14.39
CA SER A 54 6.26 5.03 -13.91
C SER A 54 6.53 6.11 -12.87
N ILE A 55 5.63 7.11 -12.79
CA ILE A 55 5.66 8.17 -11.77
C ILE A 55 5.71 7.57 -10.37
N SER A 56 4.91 6.53 -10.10
CA SER A 56 4.92 5.85 -8.81
C SER A 56 6.29 5.26 -8.48
N TRP A 57 7.04 4.74 -9.46
CA TRP A 57 8.40 4.25 -9.23
C TRP A 57 9.37 5.38 -8.90
N ILE A 58 9.31 6.49 -9.65
CA ILE A 58 10.14 7.69 -9.39
C ILE A 58 9.89 8.21 -7.97
N MET A 59 8.62 8.36 -7.57
CA MET A 59 8.26 8.82 -6.23
C MET A 59 8.73 7.86 -5.12
N GLN A 60 8.58 6.56 -5.32
CA GLN A 60 9.10 5.55 -4.38
C GLN A 60 10.63 5.63 -4.26
N LYS A 61 11.34 5.84 -5.37
CA LYS A 61 12.79 6.00 -5.38
C LYS A 61 13.22 7.29 -4.66
N ALA A 62 12.54 8.40 -4.94
CA ALA A 62 12.76 9.69 -4.28
C ALA A 62 12.56 9.57 -2.75
N TRP A 63 11.48 8.91 -2.33
CA TRP A 63 11.23 8.66 -0.90
C TRP A 63 12.34 7.84 -0.26
N LYS A 64 12.80 6.76 -0.89
CA LYS A 64 13.92 5.95 -0.35
C LYS A 64 15.20 6.77 -0.17
N ILE A 65 15.47 7.72 -1.07
CA ILE A 65 16.63 8.62 -1.00
C ILE A 65 16.44 9.69 0.09
N ALA A 66 15.24 10.26 0.21
CA ALA A 66 14.94 11.35 1.14
C ALA A 66 14.69 10.88 2.58
N LYS A 67 14.22 9.64 2.78
CA LYS A 67 13.89 9.03 4.08
C LYS A 67 14.92 9.29 5.20
N PRO A 68 16.24 9.11 5.02
CA PRO A 68 17.21 9.39 6.08
C PRO A 68 17.21 10.87 6.51
N LYS A 69 17.02 11.81 5.58
CA LYS A 69 16.96 13.25 5.87
C LYS A 69 15.63 13.62 6.54
N MET A 70 14.52 13.08 6.04
CA MET A 70 13.19 13.32 6.62
C MET A 70 13.10 12.90 8.09
N LYS A 71 13.80 11.81 8.47
CA LYS A 71 13.86 11.34 9.87
C LYS A 71 14.62 12.26 10.82
N GLN A 72 15.43 13.19 10.31
CA GLN A 72 16.17 14.16 11.11
C GLN A 72 15.37 15.42 11.38
N LEU A 73 14.29 15.65 10.64
CA LEU A 73 13.43 16.80 10.86
C LEU A 73 12.69 16.65 12.19
N PRO A 74 12.53 17.74 12.96
CA PRO A 74 11.71 17.74 14.16
C PRO A 74 10.26 17.40 13.80
N SER A 75 9.50 16.93 14.79
CA SER A 75 8.10 16.52 14.58
C SER A 75 7.26 17.70 14.08
N ALA A 76 6.37 17.43 13.11
CA ALA A 76 5.64 18.42 12.32
C ALA A 76 4.75 19.39 13.13
N ASN A 77 4.48 19.11 14.41
CA ASN A 77 3.75 20.01 15.29
C ASN A 77 4.39 21.39 15.46
N GLU A 78 5.68 21.56 15.13
CA GLU A 78 6.36 22.87 15.17
C GLU A 78 6.25 23.67 13.86
N LEU A 79 5.81 23.05 12.74
CA LEU A 79 5.83 23.67 11.41
C LEU A 79 4.43 23.92 10.80
N GLU A 80 3.36 23.36 11.40
CA GLU A 80 2.01 23.39 10.84
C GLU A 80 1.27 24.73 11.03
N SER A 81 1.86 25.71 11.74
CA SER A 81 1.23 27.03 11.91
C SER A 81 1.29 27.91 10.66
N GLU A 82 2.01 27.53 9.60
CA GLU A 82 2.27 28.39 8.44
C GLU A 82 1.51 28.03 7.16
N PHE A 83 0.97 26.80 7.05
CA PHE A 83 0.39 26.30 5.79
C PHE A 83 -1.13 26.07 5.80
N THR A 84 -1.83 26.48 6.85
CA THR A 84 -3.30 26.50 6.83
C THR A 84 -3.80 27.82 6.23
N PRO A 85 -4.33 27.84 4.99
CA PRO A 85 -5.04 29.02 4.52
C PRO A 85 -6.22 29.28 5.46
N PRO A 86 -6.49 30.54 5.85
CA PRO A 86 -7.52 30.86 6.82
C PRO A 86 -8.84 30.27 6.34
N ARG A 87 -9.40 29.36 7.14
CA ARG A 87 -10.72 28.78 6.94
C ARG A 87 -11.70 29.95 6.81
N LYS A 88 -12.11 30.29 5.59
CA LYS A 88 -13.05 31.38 5.33
C LYS A 88 -14.30 31.11 6.15
N GLU A 89 -14.48 31.90 7.19
CA GLU A 89 -15.66 31.93 8.01
C GLU A 89 -16.80 32.40 7.10
N ARG A 90 -17.69 31.48 6.75
CA ARG A 90 -18.91 31.82 6.01
C ARG A 90 -19.79 32.58 7.00
N LYS A 91 -19.87 33.90 6.82
CA LYS A 91 -20.94 34.73 7.37
C LYS A 91 -22.28 34.32 6.79
#